data_AF-A0A3D3CFL6-F1
#
_entry.id   AF-A0A3D3CFL6-F1
#
_cell.length_a   1.000
_cell.length_b   1.000
_cell.length_c   1.000
_cell.angle_alpha   90.00
_cell.angle_beta   90.00
_cell.angle_gamma   90.00
#
_symmetry.space_group_name_H-M   'P 1'
#
loop_
_entity.id
_entity.type
_entity.pdbx_description
1 polymer ?
#
loop_
_entity_poly.entity_id
_entity_poly.type
_entity_poly.pdbx_seq_one_letter_code
_entity_poly.pdbx_strand_id
1 'polypeptide(L)'
;MTRNYDDEYDDRFEVRDERPYTMEDPLPDPVERPQYRRRSGAREAEGVKKAPLPFRIAAWIGVIAFCFIAGYIGTSLALRLLNRKDILLREDVAGNREQAGQVMAEGDSEIRLNVRKVSFTVYYPEKGAIISERLDVLSGIMEDDIHTVLNRVFALAQEKLPADVKLLNTFRSGDTLFLNFTSSFVPALTKIGGEESALLITSMVQTMKENFSPITKVRFLVDGKTVRKGAPVDLSVPWQLPQG
;
A
#
# COMPACT_ATOMS: atom_id res chain seq x y z
N MET A 1 41.94 30.34 17.50
CA MET A 1 40.99 29.73 18.45
C MET A 1 40.67 28.33 17.96
N THR A 2 41.35 27.37 18.56
CA THR A 2 41.34 25.93 18.30
C THR A 2 40.07 25.33 18.93
N ARG A 3 39.30 24.55 18.14
CA ARG A 3 38.17 23.76 18.65
C ARG A 3 38.72 22.43 19.19
N ASN A 4 38.57 22.23 20.50
CA ASN A 4 38.84 20.95 21.14
C ASN A 4 37.77 19.92 20.73
N TYR A 5 38.23 18.72 20.43
CA TYR A 5 37.46 17.50 20.37
C TYR A 5 37.53 16.87 21.76
N ASP A 6 36.39 16.69 22.42
CA ASP A 6 36.27 15.78 23.55
C ASP A 6 35.22 14.72 23.16
N ASP A 7 35.75 13.59 22.73
CA ASP A 7 35.05 12.32 22.56
C ASP A 7 34.90 11.70 23.96
N GLU A 8 33.68 11.65 24.50
CA GLU A 8 33.38 10.98 25.76
C GLU A 8 32.52 9.74 25.46
N TYR A 9 33.20 8.61 25.21
CA TYR A 9 32.65 7.28 25.34
C TYR A 9 32.60 6.93 26.82
N ASP A 10 31.42 6.68 27.39
CA ASP A 10 31.28 6.10 28.73
C ASP A 10 30.27 4.94 28.71
N ASP A 11 30.75 3.80 28.22
CA ASP A 11 30.14 2.48 28.44
C ASP A 11 30.36 2.08 29.90
N ARG A 12 29.39 2.36 30.79
CA ARG A 12 29.37 1.75 32.14
C ARG A 12 28.39 0.59 32.20
N PHE A 13 28.93 -0.59 31.93
CA PHE A 13 28.38 -1.84 32.41
C PHE A 13 28.49 -1.87 33.95
N GLU A 14 27.38 -1.69 34.65
CA GLU A 14 27.32 -1.96 36.09
C GLU A 14 27.27 -3.48 36.33
N VAL A 15 28.43 -4.04 36.70
CA VAL A 15 28.57 -5.39 37.22
C VAL A 15 28.07 -5.38 38.67
N ARG A 16 27.03 -6.16 38.95
CA ARG A 16 26.47 -6.33 40.31
C ARG A 16 27.46 -7.14 41.15
N ASP A 17 28.13 -6.48 42.10
CA ASP A 17 29.01 -7.12 43.08
C ASP A 17 28.24 -8.13 43.95
N GLU A 18 28.56 -9.41 43.82
CA GLU A 18 28.18 -10.45 44.78
C GLU A 18 29.05 -10.31 46.03
N ARG A 19 28.48 -9.83 47.14
CA ARG A 19 29.15 -9.89 48.43
C ARG A 19 29.06 -11.32 48.99
N PRO A 20 30.17 -11.91 49.45
CA PRO A 20 30.14 -13.20 50.14
C PRO A 20 29.48 -13.03 51.53
N TYR A 21 28.40 -13.78 51.77
CA TYR A 21 27.74 -13.79 53.07
C TYR A 21 28.54 -14.68 54.03
N THR A 22 29.27 -14.05 54.95
CA THR A 22 29.97 -14.69 56.06
C THR A 22 28.96 -15.39 56.97
N MET A 23 29.20 -16.68 57.22
CA MET A 23 28.40 -17.55 58.08
C MET A 23 28.89 -17.39 59.52
N GLU A 24 28.23 -16.57 60.33
CA GLU A 24 28.41 -16.53 61.80
C GLU A 24 27.30 -15.68 62.45
N ASP A 25 26.09 -16.22 62.54
CA ASP A 25 25.09 -15.78 63.52
C ASP A 25 24.41 -17.03 64.14
N PRO A 26 24.32 -17.15 65.47
CA PRO A 26 23.75 -18.32 66.12
C PRO A 26 22.27 -18.52 65.77
N LEU A 27 21.89 -19.75 65.40
CA LEU A 27 20.49 -20.11 65.13
C LEU A 27 19.58 -19.77 66.32
N PRO A 28 18.45 -19.07 66.13
CA PRO A 28 17.40 -19.01 67.13
C PRO A 28 16.73 -20.39 67.31
N ASP A 29 16.37 -20.71 68.56
CA ASP A 29 15.83 -22.00 69.01
C ASP A 29 14.71 -22.57 68.13
N PRO A 30 14.57 -23.91 68.04
CA PRO A 30 13.55 -24.54 67.22
C PRO A 30 12.16 -24.28 67.82
N VAL A 31 11.47 -23.27 67.29
CA VAL A 31 10.06 -23.03 67.58
C VAL A 31 9.27 -24.26 67.11
N GLU A 32 8.58 -24.88 68.07
CA GLU A 32 7.74 -26.06 67.89
C GLU A 32 6.81 -25.91 66.68
N ARG A 33 6.94 -26.83 65.72
CA ARG A 33 6.04 -26.92 64.57
C ARG A 33 4.62 -27.20 65.08
N PRO A 34 3.61 -26.37 64.77
CA PRO A 34 2.24 -26.77 64.99
C PRO A 34 1.97 -28.02 64.16
N GLN A 35 1.74 -29.15 64.84
CA GLN A 35 1.29 -30.38 64.23
C GLN A 35 0.06 -30.06 63.39
N TYR A 36 0.17 -30.16 62.07
CA TYR A 36 -0.98 -30.18 61.19
C TYR A 36 -1.79 -31.42 61.54
N ARG A 37 -2.77 -31.20 62.42
CA ARG A 37 -3.79 -32.14 62.82
C ARG A 37 -4.50 -32.56 61.53
N ARG A 38 -4.18 -33.76 61.04
CA ARG A 38 -4.98 -34.50 60.05
C ARG A 38 -6.38 -34.65 60.64
N ARG A 39 -7.23 -33.66 60.42
CA ARG A 39 -8.64 -33.73 60.70
C ARG A 39 -9.30 -34.19 59.41
N SER A 40 -9.48 -35.51 59.32
CA SER A 40 -10.54 -36.09 58.52
C SER A 40 -11.86 -35.42 58.90
N GLY A 41 -12.25 -34.43 58.11
CA GLY A 41 -13.64 -34.09 57.83
C GLY A 41 -13.68 -34.00 56.31
N ALA A 42 -14.18 -35.00 55.57
CA ALA A 42 -15.61 -35.32 55.55
C ALA A 42 -16.47 -34.05 55.59
N ARG A 43 -16.15 -33.10 54.71
CA ARG A 43 -17.13 -32.21 54.08
C ARG A 43 -16.97 -32.41 52.58
N GLU A 44 -17.98 -33.09 52.05
CA GLU A 44 -18.30 -33.29 50.64
C GLU A 44 -17.36 -32.56 49.67
N ALA A 45 -16.38 -33.30 49.16
CA ALA A 45 -16.04 -33.11 47.75
C ALA A 45 -17.27 -33.59 46.98
N GLU A 46 -18.27 -32.71 46.83
CA GLU A 46 -19.28 -32.88 45.80
C GLU A 46 -18.49 -33.04 44.51
N GLY A 47 -18.42 -34.28 44.04
CA GLY A 47 -17.72 -34.60 42.82
C GLY A 47 -18.29 -33.71 41.75
N VAL A 48 -17.47 -32.76 41.27
CA VAL A 48 -17.76 -32.07 40.01
C VAL A 48 -17.71 -33.18 38.98
N LYS A 49 -18.87 -33.80 38.74
CA LYS A 49 -19.07 -34.83 37.74
C LYS A 49 -18.58 -34.20 36.45
N LYS A 50 -17.39 -34.60 35.97
CA LYS A 50 -16.91 -34.20 34.65
C LYS A 50 -18.06 -34.46 33.71
N ALA A 51 -18.58 -33.38 33.11
CA ALA A 51 -19.74 -33.46 32.24
C ALA A 51 -19.50 -34.59 31.23
N PRO A 52 -20.46 -35.53 31.07
CA PRO A 52 -20.30 -36.64 30.15
C PRO A 52 -19.89 -36.11 28.78
N LEU A 53 -19.05 -36.85 28.05
CA LEU A 53 -18.57 -36.48 26.71
C LEU A 53 -19.65 -35.85 25.79
N PRO A 54 -20.91 -36.34 25.72
CA PRO A 54 -21.93 -35.69 24.90
C PRO A 54 -22.25 -34.25 25.32
N PHE A 55 -22.24 -33.93 26.62
CA PHE A 55 -22.49 -32.56 27.10
C PHE A 55 -21.32 -31.63 26.81
N ARG A 56 -20.08 -32.15 26.76
CA ARG A 56 -18.92 -31.37 26.31
C ARG A 56 -19.02 -31.08 24.81
N ILE A 57 -19.40 -32.07 24.01
CA ILE A 57 -19.62 -31.88 22.57
C ILE A 57 -20.76 -30.87 22.34
N ALA A 58 -21.86 -30.97 23.07
CA ALA A 58 -22.95 -30.02 23.00
C ALA A 58 -22.51 -28.59 23.38
N ALA A 59 -21.68 -28.44 24.41
CA ALA A 59 -21.10 -27.16 24.78
C ALA A 59 -20.17 -26.60 23.69
N TRP A 60 -19.32 -27.42 23.08
CA TRP A 60 -18.45 -27.01 21.97
C TRP A 60 -19.26 -26.63 20.71
N ILE A 61 -20.31 -27.38 20.39
CA ILE A 61 -21.24 -27.04 19.30
C ILE A 61 -21.93 -25.70 19.60
N GLY A 62 -22.35 -25.48 20.85
CA GLY A 62 -22.94 -24.21 21.28
C GLY A 62 -21.97 -23.03 21.11
N VAL A 63 -20.69 -23.21 21.48
CA VAL A 63 -19.65 -22.18 21.26
C VAL A 63 -19.42 -21.93 19.78
N ILE A 64 -19.32 -22.98 18.96
CA ILE A 64 -19.18 -22.84 17.51
C ILE A 64 -20.39 -22.11 16.92
N ALA A 65 -21.61 -22.54 17.25
CA ALA A 65 -22.84 -21.91 16.78
C ALA A 65 -22.93 -20.43 17.22
N PHE A 66 -22.55 -20.12 18.47
CA PHE A 66 -22.47 -18.76 18.96
C PHE A 66 -21.44 -17.93 18.19
N CYS A 67 -20.26 -18.47 17.90
CA CYS A 67 -19.25 -17.81 17.07
C CYS A 67 -19.73 -17.61 15.62
N PHE A 68 -20.52 -18.52 15.06
CA PHE A 68 -21.12 -18.35 13.74
C PHE A 68 -22.21 -17.29 13.74
N ILE A 69 -23.09 -17.26 14.74
CA ILE A 69 -24.15 -16.25 14.88
C ILE A 69 -23.53 -14.87 15.14
N ALA A 70 -22.59 -14.77 16.08
CA ALA A 70 -21.87 -13.54 16.40
C ALA A 70 -20.96 -13.11 15.24
N GLY A 71 -20.37 -14.05 14.50
CA GLY A 71 -19.59 -13.78 13.30
C GLY A 71 -20.45 -13.28 12.14
N TYR A 72 -21.64 -13.85 11.93
CA TYR A 72 -22.59 -13.44 10.89
C TYR A 72 -23.21 -12.07 11.20
N ILE A 73 -23.62 -11.83 12.44
CA ILE A 73 -24.11 -10.52 12.89
C ILE A 73 -22.95 -9.51 12.94
N GLY A 74 -21.79 -9.92 13.43
CA GLY A 74 -20.60 -9.08 13.55
C GLY A 74 -20.04 -8.63 12.19
N THR A 75 -20.03 -9.51 11.19
CA THR A 75 -19.70 -9.12 9.82
C THR A 75 -20.75 -8.19 9.24
N SER A 76 -22.05 -8.42 9.48
CA SER A 76 -23.10 -7.50 9.04
C SER A 76 -22.98 -6.09 9.66
N LEU A 77 -22.51 -6.00 10.91
CA LEU A 77 -22.31 -4.75 11.62
C LEU A 77 -21.00 -4.07 11.22
N ALA A 78 -19.93 -4.85 11.03
CA ALA A 78 -18.63 -4.38 10.55
C ALA A 78 -18.75 -3.83 9.13
N LEU A 79 -19.48 -4.51 8.24
CA LEU A 79 -19.78 -4.03 6.89
C LEU A 79 -20.60 -2.74 6.92
N ARG A 80 -21.59 -2.61 7.83
CA ARG A 80 -22.35 -1.35 8.00
C ARG A 80 -21.52 -0.21 8.58
N LEU A 81 -20.54 -0.49 9.45
CA LEU A 81 -19.62 0.49 10.01
C LEU A 81 -18.51 0.92 9.03
N LEU A 82 -18.06 0.00 8.15
CA LEU A 82 -17.19 0.31 7.02
C LEU A 82 -17.92 1.09 5.93
N ASN A 83 -19.20 0.79 5.67
CA ASN A 83 -20.04 1.57 4.75
C ASN A 83 -20.16 3.03 5.21
N ARG A 84 -20.29 3.26 6.52
CA ARG A 84 -20.34 4.61 7.11
C ARG A 84 -19.02 5.39 6.99
N LYS A 85 -17.92 4.73 6.66
CA LYS A 85 -16.58 5.33 6.52
C LYS A 85 -16.13 5.48 5.06
N ASP A 86 -16.98 5.17 4.08
CA ASP A 86 -16.75 5.47 2.65
C ASP A 86 -15.43 4.91 2.07
N ILE A 87 -14.88 3.87 2.69
CA ILE A 87 -13.57 3.31 2.31
C ILE A 87 -13.73 2.02 1.49
N LEU A 88 -14.87 1.32 1.58
CA LEU A 88 -15.12 0.10 0.81
C LEU A 88 -16.62 -0.15 0.67
N LEU A 89 -17.28 0.30 -0.39
CA LEU A 89 -18.45 -0.42 -0.92
C LEU A 89 -18.69 -0.13 -2.41
N ARG A 90 -18.34 -1.17 -3.18
CA ARG A 90 -18.93 -1.51 -4.47
C ARG A 90 -20.34 -2.02 -4.17
N GLU A 91 -21.36 -1.20 -4.41
CA GLU A 91 -22.78 -1.52 -4.11
C GLU A 91 -23.41 -2.54 -5.06
N ASP A 92 -22.63 -3.17 -5.95
CA ASP A 92 -23.17 -3.87 -7.11
C ASP A 92 -22.93 -5.39 -7.12
N VAL A 93 -22.84 -6.00 -5.94
CA VAL A 93 -22.69 -7.46 -5.81
C VAL A 93 -23.81 -8.02 -4.94
N ALA A 94 -24.81 -8.62 -5.59
CA ALA A 94 -25.93 -9.27 -4.94
C ALA A 94 -25.45 -10.47 -4.10
N GLY A 95 -25.74 -10.45 -2.80
CA GLY A 95 -25.38 -11.52 -1.88
C GLY A 95 -26.33 -12.73 -1.90
N ASN A 96 -27.48 -12.63 -2.59
CA ASN A 96 -28.49 -13.69 -2.64
C ASN A 96 -29.31 -13.65 -3.96
N ARG A 97 -29.89 -14.80 -4.34
CA ARG A 97 -30.65 -15.01 -5.60
C ARG A 97 -31.86 -14.09 -5.75
N GLU A 98 -32.47 -13.67 -4.65
CA GLU A 98 -33.61 -12.73 -4.64
C GLU A 98 -33.17 -11.28 -4.85
N GLN A 99 -31.96 -10.90 -4.40
CA GLN A 99 -31.34 -9.60 -4.68
C GLN A 99 -30.84 -9.49 -6.12
N ALA A 100 -30.41 -10.61 -6.73
CA ALA A 100 -30.03 -10.65 -8.14
C ALA A 100 -31.21 -10.30 -9.08
N GLY A 101 -32.44 -10.66 -8.70
CA GLY A 101 -33.65 -10.28 -9.44
C GLY A 101 -33.98 -8.79 -9.34
N GLN A 102 -33.65 -8.15 -8.22
CA GLN A 102 -33.82 -6.70 -8.05
C GLN A 102 -32.74 -5.90 -8.79
N VAL A 103 -31.48 -6.33 -8.72
CA VAL A 103 -30.36 -5.72 -9.48
C VAL A 103 -30.53 -5.88 -10.99
N MET A 104 -31.14 -6.98 -11.46
CA MET A 104 -31.47 -7.15 -12.89
C MET A 104 -32.74 -6.39 -13.33
N ALA A 105 -33.68 -6.12 -12.41
CA ALA A 105 -34.88 -5.32 -12.69
C ALA A 105 -34.61 -3.81 -12.63
N GLU A 106 -33.57 -3.39 -11.90
CA GLU A 106 -32.99 -2.03 -11.88
C GLU A 106 -31.97 -1.82 -13.03
N GLY A 107 -32.03 -2.64 -14.08
CA GLY A 107 -31.12 -2.66 -15.22
C GLY A 107 -31.26 -1.48 -16.18
N ASP A 108 -31.37 -0.25 -15.67
CA ASP A 108 -31.15 0.98 -16.44
C ASP A 108 -30.61 2.16 -15.60
N SER A 109 -30.28 1.95 -14.32
CA SER A 109 -29.47 2.91 -13.58
C SER A 109 -28.01 2.49 -13.58
N GLU A 110 -27.21 3.23 -14.34
CA GLU A 110 -25.75 3.22 -14.34
C GLU A 110 -25.16 2.73 -13.02
N ILE A 111 -24.26 1.76 -13.11
CA ILE A 111 -23.33 1.42 -12.05
C ILE A 111 -22.66 2.73 -11.61
N ARG A 112 -23.13 3.33 -10.52
CA ARG A 112 -22.54 4.53 -9.92
C ARG A 112 -21.27 4.14 -9.19
N LEU A 113 -20.30 3.62 -9.94
CA LEU A 113 -18.91 3.90 -9.63
C LEU A 113 -18.84 5.43 -9.47
N ASN A 114 -18.21 5.93 -8.42
CA ASN A 114 -17.96 7.36 -8.25
C ASN A 114 -16.92 7.80 -9.29
N VAL A 115 -17.29 7.67 -10.58
CA VAL A 115 -16.45 7.91 -11.73
C VAL A 115 -16.40 9.41 -11.87
N ARG A 116 -15.39 10.00 -11.25
CA ARG A 116 -15.12 11.40 -11.44
C ARG A 116 -14.63 11.57 -12.87
N LYS A 117 -15.43 12.22 -13.71
CA LYS A 117 -14.93 12.70 -14.99
C LYS A 117 -13.89 13.79 -14.69
N VAL A 118 -12.63 13.53 -15.03
CA VAL A 118 -11.52 14.47 -14.85
C VAL A 118 -10.98 14.84 -16.23
N SER A 119 -10.72 16.13 -16.41
CA SER A 119 -10.07 16.64 -17.61
C SER A 119 -8.58 16.82 -17.35
N PHE A 120 -7.75 16.20 -18.18
CA PHE A 120 -6.30 16.34 -18.16
C PHE A 120 -5.83 17.21 -19.33
N THR A 121 -4.82 18.05 -19.10
CA THR A 121 -4.13 18.77 -20.18
C THR A 121 -3.01 17.89 -20.73
N VAL A 122 -3.13 17.44 -21.98
CA VAL A 122 -2.14 16.56 -22.62
C VAL A 122 -1.26 17.37 -23.56
N TYR A 123 0.04 17.38 -23.31
CA TYR A 123 1.03 18.02 -24.17
C TYR A 123 1.64 17.01 -25.14
N TYR A 124 1.87 17.42 -26.38
CA TYR A 124 2.50 16.58 -27.41
C TYR A 124 3.23 17.41 -28.47
N PRO A 125 4.25 16.81 -29.13
CA PRO A 125 4.96 17.47 -30.21
C PRO A 125 4.13 17.49 -31.51
N GLU A 126 3.98 18.67 -32.11
CA GLU A 126 3.40 18.88 -33.43
C GLU A 126 4.22 19.92 -34.22
N LYS A 127 4.76 19.55 -35.39
CA LYS A 127 5.50 20.44 -36.31
C LYS A 127 6.63 21.24 -35.62
N GLY A 128 7.41 20.58 -34.76
CA GLY A 128 8.53 21.20 -34.03
C GLY A 128 8.13 22.08 -32.84
N ALA A 129 6.85 22.12 -32.47
CA ALA A 129 6.34 22.83 -31.31
C ALA A 129 5.65 21.87 -30.33
N ILE A 130 5.55 22.25 -29.06
CA ILE A 130 4.71 21.54 -28.08
C ILE A 130 3.36 22.24 -28.04
N ILE A 131 2.30 21.48 -28.31
CA ILE A 131 0.92 21.94 -28.21
C ILE A 131 0.16 21.12 -27.17
N SER A 132 -1.06 21.54 -26.83
CA SER A 132 -1.86 20.92 -25.79
C SER A 132 -3.30 20.69 -26.21
N GLU A 133 -3.87 19.56 -25.78
CA GLU A 133 -5.29 19.19 -25.93
C GLU A 133 -5.87 18.84 -24.55
N ARG A 134 -7.18 18.98 -24.37
CA ARG A 134 -7.88 18.44 -23.19
C ARG A 134 -8.33 17.01 -23.44
N LEU A 135 -7.99 16.11 -22.52
CA LEU A 135 -8.46 14.74 -22.50
C LEU A 135 -9.40 14.55 -21.31
N ASP A 136 -10.66 14.25 -21.62
CA ASP A 136 -11.64 13.86 -20.61
C ASP A 136 -11.56 12.35 -20.35
N VAL A 137 -11.28 11.97 -19.11
CA VAL A 137 -11.18 10.57 -18.69
C VAL A 137 -12.11 10.30 -17.51
N LEU A 138 -12.67 9.10 -17.50
CA LEU A 138 -13.29 8.51 -16.34
C LEU A 138 -12.19 8.12 -15.35
N SER A 139 -11.89 9.02 -14.41
CA SER A 139 -10.73 8.88 -13.51
C SER A 139 -10.95 7.74 -12.53
N GLY A 140 -9.90 6.95 -12.36
CA GLY A 140 -9.84 5.83 -11.42
C GLY A 140 -8.72 6.01 -10.41
N ILE A 141 -7.76 5.07 -10.43
CA ILE A 141 -6.52 5.18 -9.67
C ILE A 141 -5.56 6.07 -10.45
N MET A 142 -4.78 6.90 -9.76
CA MET A 142 -3.90 7.87 -10.43
C MET A 142 -2.87 7.21 -11.35
N GLU A 143 -2.36 6.03 -10.99
CA GLU A 143 -1.49 5.23 -11.85
C GLU A 143 -2.18 4.86 -13.17
N ASP A 144 -3.46 4.46 -13.15
CA ASP A 144 -4.23 4.15 -14.37
C ASP A 144 -4.50 5.41 -15.20
N ASP A 145 -4.76 6.53 -14.54
CA ASP A 145 -4.93 7.83 -15.19
C ASP A 145 -3.64 8.26 -15.90
N ILE A 146 -2.47 8.08 -15.27
CA ILE A 146 -1.16 8.32 -15.88
C ILE A 146 -0.96 7.44 -17.12
N HIS A 147 -1.30 6.16 -17.04
CA HIS A 147 -1.23 5.26 -18.19
C HIS A 147 -2.12 5.74 -19.34
N THR A 148 -3.37 6.11 -19.05
CA THR A 148 -4.31 6.64 -20.03
C THR A 148 -3.78 7.92 -20.69
N VAL A 149 -3.35 8.88 -19.88
CA VAL A 149 -2.83 10.18 -20.35
C VAL A 149 -1.57 10.00 -21.19
N LEU A 150 -0.63 9.16 -20.75
CA LEU A 150 0.60 8.93 -21.50
C LEU A 150 0.33 8.22 -22.83
N ASN A 151 -0.59 7.25 -22.86
CA ASN A 151 -1.00 6.62 -24.11
C ASN A 151 -1.61 7.65 -25.07
N ARG A 152 -2.32 8.66 -24.57
CA ARG A 152 -2.79 9.78 -25.40
C ARG A 152 -1.65 10.62 -25.95
N VAL A 153 -0.61 10.92 -25.16
CA VAL A 153 0.61 11.60 -25.65
C VAL A 153 1.21 10.82 -26.82
N PHE A 154 1.37 9.50 -26.69
CA PHE A 154 1.91 8.66 -27.76
C PHE A 154 1.02 8.58 -29.00
N ALA A 155 -0.30 8.58 -28.82
CA ALA A 155 -1.24 8.56 -29.93
C ALA A 155 -1.22 9.85 -30.76
N LEU A 156 -0.91 10.99 -30.12
CA LEU A 156 -0.89 12.32 -30.73
C LEU A 156 0.47 12.72 -31.31
N ALA A 157 1.57 12.13 -30.85
CA ALA A 157 2.89 12.41 -31.39
C ALA A 157 2.96 12.09 -32.90
N GLN A 158 3.41 13.06 -33.70
CA GLN A 158 3.45 12.95 -35.18
C GLN A 158 4.25 11.74 -35.65
N GLU A 159 5.44 11.54 -35.10
CA GLU A 159 6.21 10.33 -35.31
C GLU A 159 5.70 9.27 -34.34
N LYS A 160 4.77 8.44 -34.83
CA LYS A 160 4.26 7.30 -34.06
C LYS A 160 5.44 6.44 -33.64
N LEU A 161 5.64 6.35 -32.33
CA LEU A 161 6.53 5.35 -31.78
C LEU A 161 6.08 3.97 -32.25
N PRO A 162 7.01 3.03 -32.46
CA PRO A 162 6.64 1.68 -32.85
C PRO A 162 5.73 1.05 -31.77
N ALA A 163 4.82 0.18 -32.20
CA ALA A 163 3.78 -0.41 -31.34
C ALA A 163 4.33 -1.30 -30.19
N ASP A 164 5.62 -1.62 -30.24
CA ASP A 164 6.33 -2.38 -29.21
C ASP A 164 6.77 -1.49 -28.03
N VAL A 165 6.76 -0.15 -28.19
CA VAL A 165 7.02 0.80 -27.11
C VAL A 165 5.83 0.83 -26.18
N LYS A 166 6.01 0.30 -24.96
CA LYS A 166 4.95 0.20 -23.96
C LYS A 166 5.47 0.64 -22.61
N LEU A 167 4.60 1.32 -21.86
CA LEU A 167 4.79 1.58 -20.45
C LEU A 167 4.48 0.28 -19.68
N LEU A 168 5.51 -0.34 -19.11
CA LEU A 168 5.42 -1.59 -18.35
C LEU A 168 4.81 -1.37 -16.97
N ASN A 169 5.33 -0.38 -16.25
CA ASN A 169 4.81 0.02 -14.94
C ASN A 169 5.20 1.46 -14.63
N THR A 170 4.49 2.00 -13.64
CA THR A 170 4.69 3.35 -13.13
C THR A 170 4.68 3.30 -11.61
N PHE A 171 5.57 4.06 -10.98
CA PHE A 171 5.57 4.23 -9.53
C PHE A 171 6.09 5.61 -9.15
N ARG A 172 5.83 6.03 -7.92
CA ARG A 172 6.17 7.37 -7.43
C ARG A 172 7.03 7.29 -6.18
N SER A 173 7.93 8.25 -6.04
CA SER A 173 8.69 8.48 -4.82
C SER A 173 8.85 9.98 -4.61
N GLY A 174 8.19 10.51 -3.58
CA GLY A 174 8.16 11.96 -3.32
C GLY A 174 7.56 12.74 -4.49
N ASP A 175 8.37 13.64 -5.06
CA ASP A 175 8.04 14.50 -6.20
C ASP A 175 8.40 13.88 -7.56
N THR A 176 8.92 12.65 -7.57
CA THR A 176 9.46 11.99 -8.76
C THR A 176 8.58 10.83 -9.19
N LEU A 177 8.16 10.87 -10.46
CA LEU A 177 7.48 9.79 -11.16
C LEU A 177 8.49 8.92 -11.90
N PHE A 178 8.40 7.61 -11.77
CA PHE A 178 9.21 6.66 -12.51
C PHE A 178 8.35 5.99 -13.57
N LEU A 179 8.71 6.18 -14.84
CA LEU A 179 8.07 5.57 -15.99
C LEU A 179 9.00 4.49 -16.55
N ASN A 180 8.57 3.23 -16.50
CA ASN A 180 9.36 2.10 -16.96
C ASN A 180 8.84 1.59 -18.29
N PHE A 181 9.66 1.68 -19.34
CA PHE A 181 9.30 1.27 -20.69
C PHE A 181 9.96 -0.04 -21.10
N THR A 182 9.44 -0.63 -22.18
CA THR A 182 10.11 -1.72 -22.91
C THR A 182 11.45 -1.29 -23.51
N SER A 183 12.33 -2.25 -23.76
CA SER A 183 13.63 -2.05 -24.45
C SER A 183 13.55 -1.33 -25.81
N SER A 184 12.39 -1.34 -26.48
CA SER A 184 12.23 -0.63 -27.76
C SER A 184 12.13 0.89 -27.62
N PHE A 185 11.95 1.42 -26.41
CA PHE A 185 11.82 2.87 -26.18
C PHE A 185 13.04 3.67 -26.63
N VAL A 186 14.24 3.26 -26.24
CA VAL A 186 15.48 3.98 -26.61
C VAL A 186 15.74 3.91 -28.13
N PRO A 187 15.68 2.74 -28.80
CA PRO A 187 15.75 2.67 -30.26
C PRO A 187 14.72 3.55 -30.97
N ALA A 188 13.50 3.64 -30.44
CA ALA A 188 12.46 4.49 -31.00
C ALA A 188 12.82 5.98 -30.91
N LEU A 189 13.33 6.43 -29.76
CA LEU A 189 13.84 7.80 -29.62
C LEU A 189 15.00 8.08 -30.61
N THR A 190 15.94 7.14 -30.74
CA THR A 190 17.05 7.29 -31.69
C THR A 190 16.56 7.41 -33.13
N LYS A 191 15.46 6.71 -33.49
CA LYS A 191 14.86 6.77 -34.82
C LYS A 191 14.24 8.13 -35.14
N ILE A 192 13.52 8.73 -34.18
CA ILE A 192 12.88 10.05 -34.36
C ILE A 192 13.89 11.21 -34.24
N GLY A 193 15.08 10.95 -33.68
CA GLY A 193 16.16 11.94 -33.58
C GLY A 193 16.12 12.76 -32.29
N GLY A 194 17.19 13.55 -32.06
CA GLY A 194 17.40 14.25 -30.79
C GLY A 194 16.43 15.38 -30.50
N GLU A 195 16.09 16.20 -31.50
CA GLU A 195 15.16 17.32 -31.34
C GLU A 195 13.74 16.82 -31.03
N GLU A 196 13.21 15.93 -31.85
CA GLU A 196 11.88 15.34 -31.62
C GLU A 196 11.82 14.51 -30.34
N SER A 197 12.91 13.80 -29.98
CA SER A 197 13.00 13.12 -28.69
C SER A 197 12.93 14.10 -27.52
N ALA A 198 13.63 15.24 -27.61
CA ALA A 198 13.59 16.25 -26.56
C ALA A 198 12.18 16.85 -26.42
N LEU A 199 11.50 17.14 -27.52
CA LEU A 199 10.12 17.65 -27.51
C LEU A 199 9.15 16.61 -26.92
N LEU A 200 9.28 15.34 -27.30
CA LEU A 200 8.45 14.26 -26.78
C LEU A 200 8.64 14.06 -25.27
N ILE A 201 9.89 13.98 -24.80
CA ILE A 201 10.20 13.82 -23.37
C ILE A 201 9.72 15.04 -22.58
N THR A 202 9.94 16.25 -23.10
CA THR A 202 9.45 17.49 -22.48
C THR A 202 7.93 17.50 -22.38
N SER A 203 7.23 17.08 -23.44
CA SER A 203 5.77 16.97 -23.47
C SER A 203 5.24 16.00 -22.41
N MET A 204 5.90 14.85 -22.22
CA MET A 204 5.56 13.91 -21.15
C MET A 204 5.75 14.54 -19.77
N VAL A 205 6.92 15.15 -19.52
CA VAL A 205 7.23 15.76 -18.22
C VAL A 205 6.24 16.89 -17.90
N GLN A 206 5.90 17.71 -18.89
CA GLN A 206 4.93 18.79 -18.75
C GLN A 206 3.54 18.25 -18.41
N THR A 207 3.09 17.25 -19.17
CA THR A 207 1.81 16.57 -18.93
C THR A 207 1.76 15.98 -17.52
N MET A 208 2.82 15.33 -17.06
CA MET A 208 2.84 14.73 -15.73
C MET A 208 2.82 15.79 -14.62
N LYS A 209 3.64 16.84 -14.77
CA LYS A 209 3.75 17.94 -13.81
C LYS A 209 2.44 18.70 -13.63
N GLU A 210 1.74 18.98 -14.72
CA GLU A 210 0.52 19.79 -14.67
C GLU A 210 -0.68 19.05 -14.09
N ASN A 211 -0.80 17.76 -14.38
CA ASN A 211 -2.00 17.00 -14.06
C ASN A 211 -1.93 16.27 -12.71
N PHE A 212 -0.73 15.94 -12.23
CA PHE A 212 -0.58 15.00 -11.11
C PHE A 212 0.29 15.60 -10.00
N SER A 213 -0.34 16.24 -9.01
CA SER A 213 0.37 16.72 -7.81
C SER A 213 0.77 15.55 -6.88
N PRO A 214 1.97 15.53 -6.27
CA PRO A 214 3.02 16.55 -6.27
C PRO A 214 4.16 16.29 -7.29
N ILE A 215 3.87 15.66 -8.43
CA ILE A 215 4.90 15.27 -9.40
C ILE A 215 5.52 16.52 -10.02
N THR A 216 6.83 16.66 -9.89
CA THR A 216 7.59 17.73 -10.54
C THR A 216 8.75 17.20 -11.39
N LYS A 217 9.11 15.93 -11.19
CA LYS A 217 10.20 15.25 -11.89
C LYS A 217 9.71 13.94 -12.49
N VAL A 218 10.26 13.57 -13.64
CA VAL A 218 10.00 12.27 -14.29
C VAL A 218 11.31 11.55 -14.57
N ARG A 219 11.43 10.31 -14.11
CA ARG A 219 12.56 9.43 -14.33
C ARG A 219 12.16 8.33 -15.30
N PHE A 220 12.93 8.21 -16.38
CA PHE A 220 12.72 7.18 -17.39
C PHE A 220 13.57 5.95 -17.09
N LEU A 221 12.92 4.79 -17.10
CA LEU A 221 13.54 3.47 -16.96
C LEU A 221 13.23 2.64 -18.20
N VAL A 222 14.11 1.69 -18.48
CA VAL A 222 13.94 0.70 -19.54
C VAL A 222 14.19 -0.67 -18.94
N ASP A 223 13.20 -1.55 -19.02
CA ASP A 223 13.20 -2.89 -18.40
C ASP A 223 13.68 -2.85 -16.93
N GLY A 224 13.21 -1.84 -16.18
CA GLY A 224 13.53 -1.61 -14.77
C GLY A 224 14.91 -0.99 -14.49
N LYS A 225 15.68 -0.66 -15.53
CA LYS A 225 17.05 -0.11 -15.40
C LYS A 225 17.13 1.33 -15.86
N THR A 226 18.08 2.06 -15.27
CA THR A 226 18.41 3.43 -15.71
C THR A 226 19.06 3.41 -17.08
N VAL A 227 18.62 4.28 -17.98
CA VAL A 227 19.27 4.49 -19.28
C VAL A 227 20.57 5.26 -19.05
N ARG A 228 21.71 4.69 -19.44
CA ARG A 228 23.04 5.33 -19.22
C ARG A 228 23.65 5.89 -20.49
N LYS A 229 23.40 5.27 -21.65
CA LYS A 229 23.97 5.64 -22.97
C LYS A 229 23.02 5.20 -24.08
N GLY A 230 23.17 5.78 -25.27
CA GLY A 230 22.51 5.34 -26.50
C GLY A 230 21.18 6.02 -26.82
N ALA A 231 20.59 6.74 -25.87
CA ALA A 231 19.47 7.63 -26.14
C ALA A 231 19.98 8.95 -26.75
N PRO A 232 19.22 9.57 -27.67
CA PRO A 232 19.61 10.84 -28.29
C PRO A 232 19.43 12.05 -27.35
N VAL A 233 18.81 11.84 -26.18
CA VAL A 233 18.68 12.79 -25.07
C VAL A 233 19.09 12.13 -23.76
N ASP A 234 19.56 12.91 -22.79
CA ASP A 234 20.07 12.36 -21.52
C ASP A 234 18.92 11.86 -20.61
N LEU A 235 18.65 10.56 -20.63
CA LEU A 235 17.68 9.91 -19.75
C LEU A 235 18.30 9.37 -18.44
N SER A 236 19.58 9.66 -18.17
CA SER A 236 20.31 9.15 -17.00
C SER A 236 20.02 9.90 -15.70
N VAL A 237 19.33 11.03 -15.80
CA VAL A 237 18.89 11.89 -14.68
C VAL A 237 17.37 12.04 -14.68
N PRO A 238 16.72 12.34 -13.54
CA PRO A 238 15.31 12.71 -13.55
C PRO A 238 15.13 14.02 -14.32
N TRP A 239 14.16 14.06 -15.22
CA TRP A 239 13.82 15.24 -16.00
C TRP A 239 12.90 16.16 -15.21
N GLN A 240 13.21 17.46 -15.26
CA GLN A 240 12.45 18.51 -14.62
C GLN A 240 12.41 19.72 -15.53
N LEU A 241 11.23 20.34 -15.68
CA LEU A 241 11.12 21.60 -16.41
C LEU A 241 11.62 22.76 -15.55
N PRO A 242 12.23 23.80 -16.15
CA PRO A 242 12.60 25.01 -15.44
C PRO A 242 11.43 25.53 -14.59
N GLN A 243 11.72 26.01 -13.40
CA GLN A 243 10.73 26.73 -12.60
C GLN A 243 10.60 28.11 -13.21
N GLY A 244 9.38 28.42 -13.67
CA GLY A 244 9.02 29.77 -14.11
C GLY A 244 8.78 30.70 -12.94
#